data_AF-A0A7V9T2F9-F1
#
_entry.id   AF-A0A7V9T2F9-F1
#
_cell.length_a   1.000
_cell.length_b   1.000
_cell.length_c   1.000
_cell.angle_alpha   90.00
_cell.angle_beta   90.00
_cell.angle_gamma   90.00
#
_symmetry.space_group_name_H-M   'P 1'
#
loop_
_entity.id
_entity.type
_entity.pdbx_description
1 polymer ?
#
loop_
_entity_poly.entity_id
_entity_poly.type
_entity_poly.pdbx_seq_one_letter_code
_entity_poly.pdbx_strand_id
1 'polypeptide(L)'
;MSVRLVTPPAVEPVDLESLKRHLRVEHNEDDELIATLGQAAREFGETYTRRAWMTQTWERVIDTFPWSALSLPYPPVQSIESVTYVDRNGATQTWAADQYTLDLAGDGGFGRLYPVFGGVYPTDLRWHPGGVVVRFVAGYGDVPETLADPLAASVPAAGRAALKLIVGHLYAHREESVVGTIISTIPFSARTLLATMRLDGGCY
;
A
#
# COMPACT_ATOMS: atom_id res chain seq x y z
N MET A 1 2.35 14.72 -9.18
CA MET A 1 1.72 13.38 -9.19
C MET A 1 0.90 13.25 -7.93
N SER A 2 -0.43 13.23 -8.04
CA SER A 2 -1.33 13.07 -6.90
C SER A 2 -1.85 11.63 -6.88
N VAL A 3 -1.70 10.98 -5.74
CA VAL A 3 -2.32 9.69 -5.45
C VAL A 3 -3.19 9.91 -4.23
N ARG A 4 -4.45 9.46 -4.28
CA ARG A 4 -5.36 9.52 -3.14
C ARG A 4 -5.83 8.14 -2.76
N LEU A 5 -5.96 7.92 -1.46
CA LEU A 5 -6.67 6.76 -0.92
C LEU A 5 -8.17 7.02 -1.07
N VAL A 6 -8.89 6.11 -1.71
CA VAL A 6 -10.35 6.20 -1.89
C VAL A 6 -11.05 5.37 -0.81
N THR A 7 -10.62 4.13 -0.66
CA THR A 7 -11.18 3.19 0.33
C THR A 7 -10.03 2.62 1.15
N PRO A 8 -9.98 2.90 2.47
CA PRO A 8 -8.98 2.31 3.36
C PRO A 8 -9.20 0.79 3.52
N PRO A 9 -8.20 0.04 4.00
CA PRO A 9 -8.37 -1.39 4.22
C PRO A 9 -9.39 -1.67 5.32
N ALA A 10 -10.22 -2.69 5.12
CA ALA A 10 -11.28 -3.09 6.06
C ALA A 10 -10.76 -3.99 7.20
N VAL A 11 -9.59 -4.59 7.01
CA VAL A 11 -8.96 -5.53 7.94
C VAL A 11 -7.50 -5.15 8.11
N GLU A 12 -6.97 -5.32 9.32
CA GLU A 12 -5.56 -5.06 9.62
C GLU A 12 -4.69 -6.33 9.39
N PRO A 13 -3.39 -6.20 9.07
CA PRO A 13 -2.50 -7.34 8.77
C PRO A 13 -2.33 -8.36 9.89
N VAL A 14 -2.54 -7.94 11.14
CA VAL A 14 -2.37 -8.75 12.35
C VAL A 14 -3.58 -8.53 13.23
N ASP A 15 -4.21 -9.61 13.68
CA ASP A 15 -5.34 -9.52 14.59
C ASP A 15 -4.95 -8.96 15.97
N LEU A 16 -5.94 -8.40 16.66
CA LEU A 16 -5.76 -7.80 17.97
C LEU A 16 -5.25 -8.82 19.00
N GLU A 17 -5.70 -10.07 18.93
CA GLU A 17 -5.23 -11.13 19.82
C GLU A 17 -3.73 -11.44 19.63
N SER A 18 -3.22 -11.43 18.39
CA SER A 18 -1.78 -11.63 18.15
C SER A 18 -0.97 -10.45 18.65
N LEU A 19 -1.49 -9.22 18.52
CA LEU A 19 -0.84 -8.03 19.05
C LEU A 19 -0.78 -8.10 20.58
N LYS A 20 -1.88 -8.42 21.26
CA LYS A 20 -1.91 -8.62 22.71
C LYS A 20 -0.94 -9.69 23.17
N ARG A 21 -0.91 -10.83 22.48
CA ARG A 21 0.06 -11.91 22.75
C ARG A 21 1.50 -11.45 22.59
N HIS A 22 1.79 -10.58 21.60
CA HIS A 22 3.12 -10.00 21.42
C HIS A 22 3.48 -9.03 22.55
N LEU A 23 2.53 -8.21 22.98
CA LEU A 23 2.68 -7.22 24.06
C LEU A 23 2.62 -7.83 25.47
N ARG A 24 2.19 -9.09 25.59
CA ARG A 24 1.90 -9.78 26.87
C ARG A 24 0.80 -9.08 27.67
N VAL A 25 -0.23 -8.59 26.98
CA VAL A 25 -1.41 -7.94 27.57
C VAL A 25 -2.54 -8.96 27.67
N GLU A 26 -3.00 -9.25 28.89
CA GLU A 26 -4.06 -10.23 29.18
C GLU A 26 -5.42 -9.60 29.46
N HIS A 27 -5.49 -8.27 29.47
CA HIS A 27 -6.68 -7.49 29.82
C HIS A 27 -7.24 -6.76 28.58
N ASN A 28 -8.43 -6.16 28.67
CA ASN A 28 -9.17 -5.64 27.50
C ASN A 28 -9.28 -4.10 27.45
N GLU A 29 -8.86 -3.41 28.50
CA GLU A 29 -8.93 -1.95 28.64
C GLU A 29 -8.07 -1.23 27.58
N ASP A 30 -7.01 -1.88 27.11
CA ASP A 30 -6.10 -1.32 26.11
C ASP A 30 -6.42 -1.78 24.67
N ASP A 31 -7.51 -2.52 24.45
CA ASP A 31 -7.84 -3.09 23.13
C ASP A 31 -7.96 -2.00 22.05
N GLU A 32 -8.63 -0.88 22.36
CA GLU A 32 -8.77 0.25 21.43
C GLU A 32 -7.43 0.95 21.14
N LEU A 33 -6.58 1.08 22.17
CA LEU A 33 -5.24 1.66 22.02
C LEU A 33 -4.37 0.76 21.14
N ILE A 34 -4.35 -0.54 21.39
CA ILE A 34 -3.55 -1.52 20.65
C ILE A 34 -4.01 -1.57 19.18
N ALA A 35 -5.33 -1.52 18.93
CA ALA A 35 -5.88 -1.44 17.57
C ALA A 35 -5.39 -0.18 16.84
N THR A 36 -5.45 0.98 17.50
CA THR A 36 -4.99 2.26 16.93
C THR A 36 -3.49 2.24 16.63
N LEU A 37 -2.68 1.67 17.52
CA LEU A 37 -1.23 1.52 17.30
C LEU A 37 -0.93 0.55 16.15
N GLY A 38 -1.73 -0.52 16.01
CA GLY A 38 -1.65 -1.44 14.87
C GLY A 38 -1.88 -0.73 13.54
N GLN A 39 -2.92 0.10 13.46
CA GLN A 39 -3.22 0.91 12.28
C GLN A 39 -2.06 1.87 11.95
N ALA A 40 -1.54 2.61 12.94
CA ALA A 40 -0.42 3.53 12.74
C ALA A 40 0.85 2.80 12.27
N ALA A 41 1.11 1.61 12.80
CA ALA A 41 2.24 0.78 12.39
C ALA A 41 2.08 0.26 10.94
N ARG A 42 0.87 -0.11 10.51
CA ARG A 42 0.57 -0.43 9.09
C ARG A 42 0.86 0.78 8.21
N GLU A 43 0.30 1.95 8.53
CA GLU A 43 0.46 3.17 7.71
C GLU A 43 1.93 3.56 7.55
N PHE A 44 2.73 3.44 8.63
CA PHE A 44 4.17 3.63 8.57
C PHE A 44 4.84 2.58 7.67
N GLY A 45 4.49 1.31 7.83
CA GLY A 45 5.01 0.19 7.04
C GLY A 45 4.74 0.36 5.55
N GLU A 46 3.51 0.68 5.18
CA GLU A 46 3.09 0.94 3.79
C GLU A 46 3.83 2.13 3.18
N THR A 47 3.94 3.23 3.94
CA THR A 47 4.66 4.44 3.51
C THR A 47 6.15 4.17 3.29
N TYR A 48 6.78 3.46 4.22
CA TYR A 48 8.21 3.15 4.16
C TYR A 48 8.54 2.18 3.03
N THR A 49 7.69 1.16 2.82
CA THR A 49 7.90 0.12 1.81
C THR A 49 7.42 0.52 0.42
N ARG A 50 6.58 1.57 0.34
CA ARG A 50 5.84 2.02 -0.85
C ARG A 50 4.96 0.92 -1.44
N ARG A 51 4.34 0.13 -0.58
CA ARG A 51 3.48 -1.00 -0.93
C ARG A 51 2.15 -0.92 -0.18
N ALA A 52 1.09 -1.39 -0.79
CA ALA A 52 -0.17 -1.66 -0.08
C ALA A 52 -0.07 -3.02 0.61
N TRP A 53 -0.39 -3.10 1.89
CA TRP A 53 -0.31 -4.36 2.64
C TRP A 53 -1.62 -5.12 2.58
N MET A 54 -2.70 -4.45 2.97
CA MET A 54 -4.07 -4.98 2.91
C MET A 54 -4.79 -4.44 1.67
N THR A 55 -5.91 -5.06 1.27
CA THR A 55 -6.66 -4.62 0.09
C THR A 55 -7.24 -3.24 0.34
N GLN A 56 -6.91 -2.29 -0.54
CA GLN A 56 -7.38 -0.92 -0.49
C GLN A 56 -7.50 -0.34 -1.91
N THR A 57 -8.43 0.59 -2.08
CA THR A 57 -8.65 1.25 -3.38
C THR A 57 -7.91 2.58 -3.41
N TRP A 58 -7.03 2.71 -4.39
CA TRP A 58 -6.26 3.91 -4.67
C TRP A 58 -6.72 4.55 -5.97
N GLU A 59 -6.54 5.86 -6.03
CA GLU A 59 -6.74 6.63 -7.25
C GLU A 59 -5.49 7.42 -7.58
N ARG A 60 -4.95 7.17 -8.78
CA ARG A 60 -3.83 7.91 -9.36
C ARG A 60 -4.37 8.95 -10.32
N VAL A 61 -3.97 10.19 -10.12
CA VAL A 61 -4.33 11.32 -10.99
C VAL A 61 -3.06 11.84 -11.67
N ILE A 62 -3.11 11.88 -13.01
CA ILE A 62 -2.04 12.39 -13.88
C ILE A 62 -2.63 13.34 -14.92
N ASP A 63 -1.78 14.20 -15.47
CA ASP A 63 -2.24 15.24 -16.39
C ASP A 63 -2.44 14.72 -17.82
N THR A 64 -1.69 13.67 -18.20
CA THR A 64 -1.77 13.03 -19.52
C THR A 64 -1.27 11.59 -19.45
N PHE A 65 -1.67 10.76 -20.43
CA PHE A 65 -1.07 9.45 -20.62
C PHE A 65 0.42 9.57 -20.96
N PRO A 66 1.29 8.72 -20.39
CA PRO A 66 2.71 8.70 -20.70
C PRO A 66 2.98 8.13 -22.10
N TRP A 67 4.17 8.39 -22.65
CA TRP A 67 4.61 7.75 -23.91
C TRP A 67 4.92 6.25 -23.75
N SER A 68 5.15 5.81 -22.52
CA SER A 68 5.48 4.42 -22.17
C SER A 68 4.37 3.80 -21.31
N ALA A 69 4.73 2.85 -20.45
CA ALA A 69 3.80 2.22 -19.52
C ALA A 69 3.26 3.22 -18.50
N LEU A 70 1.96 3.16 -18.23
CA LEU A 70 1.39 3.83 -17.07
C LEU A 70 1.63 2.97 -15.82
N SER A 71 2.65 3.31 -15.03
CA SER A 71 2.89 2.66 -13.75
C SER A 71 1.79 2.98 -12.73
N LEU A 72 1.43 2.03 -11.89
CA LEU A 72 0.54 2.18 -10.76
C LEU A 72 1.37 2.10 -9.47
N PRO A 73 1.24 3.09 -8.57
CA PRO A 73 1.94 3.11 -7.30
C PRO A 73 1.37 2.06 -6.33
N TYR A 74 2.09 1.81 -5.24
CA TYR A 74 1.66 0.93 -4.14
C TYR A 74 1.36 -0.54 -4.52
N PRO A 75 2.29 -1.28 -5.12
CA PRO A 75 2.07 -2.70 -5.40
C PRO A 75 1.96 -3.55 -4.13
N PRO A 76 1.40 -4.77 -4.21
CA PRO A 76 0.91 -5.42 -5.43
C PRO A 76 -0.48 -4.90 -5.86
N VAL A 77 -0.65 -4.67 -7.16
CA VAL A 77 -1.96 -4.29 -7.74
C VAL A 77 -2.75 -5.57 -8.02
N GLN A 78 -4.01 -5.62 -7.59
CA GLN A 78 -4.91 -6.75 -7.82
C GLN A 78 -5.72 -6.57 -9.10
N SER A 79 -6.31 -5.39 -9.29
CA SER A 79 -7.19 -5.08 -10.42
C SER A 79 -7.34 -3.57 -10.63
N ILE A 80 -7.88 -3.19 -11.79
CA ILE A 80 -8.29 -1.81 -12.08
C ILE A 80 -9.82 -1.75 -12.06
N GLU A 81 -10.37 -0.75 -11.36
CA GLU A 81 -11.81 -0.48 -11.34
C GLU A 81 -12.22 0.36 -12.55
N SER A 82 -11.47 1.43 -12.82
CA SER A 82 -11.79 2.34 -13.93
C SER A 82 -10.59 3.15 -14.36
N VAL A 83 -10.47 3.37 -15.67
CA VAL A 83 -9.58 4.38 -16.24
C VAL A 83 -10.42 5.41 -16.96
N THR A 84 -10.34 6.66 -16.54
CA THR A 84 -11.09 7.76 -17.14
C THR A 84 -10.15 8.86 -17.58
N TYR A 85 -10.52 9.56 -18.65
CA TYR A 85 -9.78 10.70 -19.16
C TYR A 85 -10.73 11.82 -19.60
N VAL A 86 -10.23 13.04 -19.68
CA VAL A 86 -10.98 14.20 -20.16
C VAL A 86 -10.67 14.42 -21.63
N ASP A 87 -11.72 14.41 -22.46
CA ASP A 87 -11.59 14.64 -23.90
C ASP A 87 -11.36 16.11 -24.25
N ARG A 88 -11.08 16.41 -25.52
CA ARG A 88 -10.85 17.79 -25.99
C ARG A 88 -12.04 18.74 -25.74
N ASN A 89 -13.24 18.20 -25.66
CA ASN A 89 -14.47 18.95 -25.39
C ASN A 89 -14.72 19.16 -23.88
N GLY A 90 -13.89 18.58 -23.02
CA GLY A 90 -13.99 18.67 -21.58
C GLY A 90 -14.95 17.64 -20.96
N ALA A 91 -15.40 16.64 -21.71
CA ALA A 91 -16.20 15.56 -21.18
C ALA A 91 -15.32 14.40 -20.67
N THR A 92 -15.77 13.74 -19.60
CA THR A 92 -15.08 12.56 -19.07
C THR A 92 -15.47 11.33 -19.87
N GLN A 93 -14.46 10.68 -20.46
CA GLN A 93 -14.57 9.41 -21.17
C GLN A 93 -13.97 8.29 -20.35
N THR A 94 -14.49 7.08 -20.51
CA THR A 94 -13.92 5.87 -19.92
C THR A 94 -13.09 5.16 -20.97
N TRP A 95 -11.84 4.83 -20.63
CA TRP A 95 -11.01 3.97 -21.45
C TRP A 95 -11.36 2.52 -21.13
N ALA A 96 -11.87 1.80 -22.12
CA ALA A 96 -12.46 0.48 -21.91
C ALA A 96 -11.40 -0.59 -21.62
N ALA A 97 -11.77 -1.59 -20.81
CA ALA A 97 -10.85 -2.63 -20.32
C ALA A 97 -10.30 -3.56 -21.41
N ASP A 98 -10.97 -3.64 -22.55
CA ASP A 98 -10.52 -4.37 -23.74
C ASP A 98 -9.48 -3.60 -24.57
N GLN A 99 -9.25 -2.31 -24.25
CA GLN A 99 -8.30 -1.45 -24.96
C GLN A 99 -6.94 -1.32 -24.25
N TYR A 100 -6.81 -1.87 -23.05
CA TYR A 100 -5.55 -1.91 -22.30
C TYR A 100 -5.22 -3.29 -21.74
N THR A 101 -3.93 -3.56 -21.58
CA THR A 101 -3.37 -4.74 -20.94
C THR A 101 -2.74 -4.35 -19.61
N LEU A 102 -2.89 -5.22 -18.61
CA LEU A 102 -2.29 -5.08 -17.30
C LEU A 102 -1.14 -6.07 -17.13
N ASP A 103 0.02 -5.53 -16.80
CA ASP A 103 1.13 -6.29 -16.24
C ASP A 103 1.12 -6.08 -14.72
N LEU A 104 0.61 -7.08 -13.99
CA LEU A 104 0.48 -7.04 -12.53
C LEU A 104 1.81 -7.33 -11.80
N ALA A 105 2.84 -7.78 -12.53
CA ALA A 105 4.12 -8.21 -11.98
C ALA A 105 5.33 -7.63 -12.73
N GLY A 106 5.18 -6.40 -13.26
CA GLY A 106 6.25 -5.70 -13.98
C GLY A 106 7.50 -5.44 -13.14
N ASP A 107 8.56 -4.88 -13.73
CA ASP A 107 9.84 -4.74 -13.03
C ASP A 107 9.69 -4.01 -11.68
N GLY A 108 10.25 -4.61 -10.62
CA GLY A 108 10.10 -4.10 -9.25
C GLY A 108 8.73 -4.37 -8.63
N GLY A 109 7.87 -5.19 -9.25
CA GLY A 109 6.55 -5.56 -8.75
C GLY A 109 5.48 -4.49 -8.91
N PHE A 110 5.77 -3.39 -9.63
CA PHE A 110 4.77 -2.36 -9.91
C PHE A 110 3.75 -2.85 -10.93
N GLY A 111 2.47 -2.54 -10.70
CA GLY A 111 1.44 -2.70 -11.73
C GLY A 111 1.72 -1.73 -12.87
N ARG A 112 1.71 -2.21 -14.12
CA ARG A 112 1.89 -1.38 -15.31
C ARG A 112 0.71 -1.58 -16.25
N LEU A 113 0.20 -0.48 -16.76
CA LEU A 113 -0.85 -0.46 -17.75
C LEU A 113 -0.25 -0.06 -19.11
N TYR A 114 -0.65 -0.80 -20.15
CA TYR A 114 -0.29 -0.55 -21.54
C TYR A 114 -1.54 -0.56 -22.41
N PRO A 115 -1.58 0.15 -23.55
CA PRO A 115 -2.54 -0.16 -24.60
C PRO A 115 -2.37 -1.62 -25.05
N VAL A 116 -3.46 -2.23 -25.54
CA VAL A 116 -3.37 -3.56 -26.18
C VAL A 116 -2.36 -3.54 -27.33
N PHE A 117 -1.84 -4.71 -27.71
CA PHE A 117 -0.88 -4.82 -28.80
C PHE A 117 -1.44 -4.23 -30.11
N GLY A 118 -0.71 -3.28 -30.71
CA GLY A 118 -1.15 -2.54 -31.90
C GLY A 118 -2.15 -1.40 -31.62
N GLY A 119 -2.61 -1.25 -30.37
CA GLY A 119 -3.40 -0.12 -29.90
C GLY A 119 -2.54 1.09 -29.52
N VAL A 120 -3.19 2.22 -29.34
CA VAL A 120 -2.59 3.48 -28.88
C VAL A 120 -3.37 4.01 -27.68
N TYR A 121 -2.72 4.82 -26.85
CA TYR A 121 -3.45 5.60 -25.84
C TYR A 121 -4.51 6.48 -26.52
N PRO A 122 -5.61 6.81 -25.82
CA PRO A 122 -6.58 7.78 -26.31
C PRO A 122 -5.87 9.06 -26.77
N THR A 123 -6.12 9.51 -27.99
CA THR A 123 -5.43 10.67 -28.58
C THR A 123 -6.24 11.96 -28.46
N ASP A 124 -7.55 11.85 -28.26
CA ASP A 124 -8.45 12.99 -28.10
C ASP A 124 -8.44 13.52 -26.65
N LEU A 125 -7.26 13.79 -26.11
CA LEU A 125 -7.07 14.26 -24.75
C LEU A 125 -7.00 15.78 -24.71
N ARG A 126 -7.64 16.38 -23.70
CA ARG A 126 -7.34 17.76 -23.31
C ARG A 126 -6.16 17.77 -22.34
N TRP A 127 -5.12 18.54 -22.66
CA TRP A 127 -4.08 18.83 -21.66
C TRP A 127 -4.68 19.66 -20.53
N HIS A 128 -4.85 19.05 -19.37
CA HIS A 128 -5.44 19.66 -18.18
C HIS A 128 -4.86 18.99 -16.93
N PRO A 129 -4.62 19.74 -15.83
CA PRO A 129 -4.29 19.14 -14.54
C PRO A 129 -5.31 18.07 -14.14
N GLY A 130 -4.84 16.85 -13.88
CA GLY A 130 -5.71 15.70 -13.57
C GLY A 130 -6.61 15.23 -14.71
N GLY A 131 -6.17 15.41 -15.96
CA GLY A 131 -6.89 14.96 -17.14
C GLY A 131 -7.07 13.45 -17.26
N VAL A 132 -6.28 12.64 -16.54
CA VAL A 132 -6.41 11.17 -16.50
C VAL A 132 -6.46 10.70 -15.06
N VAL A 133 -7.47 9.88 -14.76
CA VAL A 133 -7.73 9.31 -13.44
C VAL A 133 -7.82 7.81 -13.56
N VAL A 134 -7.00 7.10 -12.79
CA VAL A 134 -7.01 5.63 -12.70
C VAL A 134 -7.35 5.21 -11.29
N ARG A 135 -8.43 4.45 -11.14
CA ARG A 135 -8.82 3.83 -9.89
C ARG A 135 -8.49 2.35 -9.92
N PHE A 136 -7.74 1.88 -8.92
CA PHE A 136 -7.21 0.52 -8.87
C PHE A 136 -7.22 -0.01 -7.44
N VAL A 137 -7.31 -1.33 -7.33
CA VAL A 137 -7.26 -2.07 -6.08
C VAL A 137 -5.86 -2.62 -5.90
N ALA A 138 -5.25 -2.36 -4.73
CA ALA A 138 -3.92 -2.84 -4.39
C ALA A 138 -3.87 -3.41 -2.98
N GLY A 139 -2.98 -4.38 -2.74
CA GLY A 139 -2.81 -5.08 -1.48
C GLY A 139 -2.48 -6.55 -1.68
N TYR A 140 -1.85 -7.19 -0.71
CA TYR A 140 -1.54 -8.63 -0.78
C TYR A 140 -2.81 -9.50 -0.62
N GLY A 141 -3.85 -8.96 0.01
CA GLY A 141 -5.12 -9.63 0.26
C GLY A 141 -5.72 -9.22 1.61
N ASP A 142 -6.82 -9.86 1.98
CA ASP A 142 -7.61 -9.52 3.18
C ASP A 142 -7.49 -10.54 4.31
N VAL A 143 -6.55 -11.49 4.21
CA VAL A 143 -6.36 -12.50 5.26
C VAL A 143 -5.41 -11.96 6.32
N PRO A 144 -5.88 -11.62 7.54
CA PRO A 144 -5.03 -11.19 8.63
C PRO A 144 -4.23 -12.37 9.19
N GLU A 145 -3.14 -12.08 9.89
CA GLU A 145 -2.56 -13.05 10.80
C GLU A 145 -3.49 -13.31 11.97
N THR A 146 -3.70 -14.59 12.29
CA THR A 146 -4.43 -15.03 13.48
C THR A 146 -3.60 -15.98 14.32
N LEU A 147 -3.96 -16.17 15.60
CA LEU A 147 -3.26 -17.16 16.44
C LEU A 147 -3.41 -18.60 15.94
N ALA A 148 -4.53 -18.90 15.27
CA ALA A 148 -4.87 -20.23 14.80
C ALA A 148 -4.08 -20.61 13.55
N ASP A 149 -3.85 -19.67 12.63
CA ASP A 149 -3.07 -19.88 11.43
C ASP A 149 -2.21 -18.65 11.08
N PRO A 150 -0.97 -18.59 11.60
CA PRO A 150 -0.08 -17.47 11.33
C PRO A 150 0.55 -17.51 9.94
N LEU A 151 0.47 -18.63 9.22
CA LEU A 151 1.11 -18.77 7.91
C LEU A 151 0.16 -18.42 6.75
N ALA A 152 -1.15 -18.46 6.97
CA ALA A 152 -2.16 -18.10 5.97
C ALA A 152 -2.29 -16.59 5.68
N ALA A 153 -1.67 -15.72 6.48
CA ALA A 153 -1.83 -14.28 6.32
C ALA A 153 -1.30 -13.79 4.96
N SER A 154 -2.04 -12.88 4.32
CA SER A 154 -1.70 -12.35 3.00
C SER A 154 -0.41 -11.54 3.01
N VAL A 155 -0.16 -10.79 4.08
CA VAL A 155 1.02 -9.92 4.20
C VAL A 155 2.27 -10.75 4.53
N PRO A 156 3.42 -10.53 3.85
CA PRO A 156 4.66 -11.24 4.13
C PRO A 156 5.07 -11.17 5.62
N ALA A 157 5.63 -12.27 6.14
CA ALA A 157 5.99 -12.39 7.55
C ALA A 157 6.92 -11.27 8.06
N ALA A 158 7.83 -10.78 7.22
CA ALA A 158 8.72 -9.66 7.56
C ALA A 158 7.96 -8.37 7.90
N GLY A 159 6.87 -8.08 7.17
CA GLY A 159 6.05 -6.88 7.40
C GLY A 159 5.25 -7.00 8.68
N ARG A 160 4.67 -8.18 8.93
CA ARG A 160 3.94 -8.49 10.17
C ARG A 160 4.83 -8.47 11.40
N ALA A 161 6.05 -9.01 11.30
CA ALA A 161 7.04 -8.95 12.38
C ALA A 161 7.49 -7.50 12.66
N ALA A 162 7.75 -6.70 11.62
CA ALA A 162 8.09 -5.30 11.77
C ALA A 162 6.95 -4.50 12.42
N LEU A 163 5.70 -4.74 12.02
CA LEU A 163 4.51 -4.12 12.60
C LEU A 163 4.44 -4.39 14.10
N LYS A 164 4.57 -5.65 14.52
CA LYS A 164 4.58 -6.05 15.93
C LYS A 164 5.67 -5.32 16.73
N LEU A 165 6.88 -5.21 16.19
CA LEU A 165 7.98 -4.48 16.83
C LEU A 165 7.68 -2.99 16.98
N ILE A 166 7.07 -2.36 15.96
CA ILE A 166 6.67 -0.95 16.02
C ILE A 166 5.57 -0.75 17.07
N VAL A 167 4.56 -1.61 17.08
CA VAL A 167 3.49 -1.56 18.09
C VAL A 167 4.05 -1.74 19.50
N GLY A 168 4.95 -2.70 19.71
CA GLY A 168 5.66 -2.90 20.98
C GLY A 168 6.42 -1.67 21.44
N HIS A 169 7.11 -0.99 20.51
CA HIS A 169 7.80 0.24 20.80
C HIS A 169 6.86 1.37 21.19
N LEU A 170 5.80 1.62 20.42
CA LEU A 170 4.83 2.71 20.66
C LEU A 170 3.99 2.48 21.92
N TYR A 171 3.65 1.24 22.23
CA TYR A 171 2.90 0.92 23.44
C TYR A 171 3.73 1.14 24.70
N ALA A 172 5.01 0.74 24.68
CA ALA A 172 5.93 0.93 25.81
C ALA A 172 6.40 2.38 25.99
N HIS A 173 6.45 3.17 24.92
CA HIS A 173 6.95 4.56 24.93
C HIS A 173 5.86 5.52 24.45
N ARG A 174 5.17 6.15 25.40
CA ARG A 174 4.09 7.13 25.15
C ARG A 174 4.58 8.59 25.10
N GLU A 175 5.89 8.79 24.99
CA GLU A 175 6.56 10.08 24.97
C GLU A 175 7.36 10.24 23.68
N GLU A 176 7.51 11.48 23.18
CA GLU A 176 8.23 11.75 21.94
C GLU A 176 9.74 11.52 22.06
N SER A 177 10.31 11.70 23.26
CA SER A 177 11.75 11.56 23.48
C SER A 177 12.06 11.01 24.87
N VAL A 178 12.99 10.06 24.95
CA VAL A 178 13.58 9.59 26.20
C VAL A 178 15.00 10.16 26.30
N VAL A 179 15.27 11.00 27.31
CA VAL A 179 16.60 11.62 27.51
C VAL A 179 17.47 10.73 28.38
N GLY A 180 18.70 10.41 27.94
CA GLY A 180 19.73 9.76 28.76
C GLY A 180 19.89 8.25 28.59
N THR A 181 19.24 7.63 27.60
CA THR A 181 19.44 6.21 27.26
C THR A 181 20.43 6.04 26.10
N ILE A 182 21.34 5.08 26.24
CA ILE A 182 22.22 4.65 25.14
C ILE A 182 21.38 3.81 24.17
N ILE A 183 21.11 4.33 22.97
CA ILE A 183 20.41 3.58 21.93
C ILE A 183 21.42 2.64 21.26
N SER A 184 21.34 1.36 21.58
CA SER A 184 22.01 0.31 20.80
C SER A 184 21.04 -0.22 19.75
N THR A 185 21.36 -0.01 18.48
CA THR A 185 20.54 -0.53 17.38
C THR A 185 20.64 -2.05 17.38
N ILE A 186 19.53 -2.72 17.66
CA ILE A 186 19.48 -4.19 17.62
C ILE A 186 19.58 -4.62 16.14
N PRO A 187 20.42 -5.62 15.80
CA PRO A 187 20.38 -6.26 14.50
C PRO A 187 18.96 -6.74 14.16
N PHE A 188 18.51 -6.57 12.92
CA PHE A 188 17.14 -6.90 12.46
C PHE A 188 16.02 -6.05 13.10
N SER A 189 16.26 -4.75 13.28
CA SER A 189 15.22 -3.79 13.65
C SER A 189 14.03 -3.79 12.68
N ALA A 190 12.89 -3.22 13.10
CA ALA A 190 11.70 -3.11 12.26
C ALA A 190 11.99 -2.54 10.85
N ARG A 191 12.83 -1.49 10.76
CA ARG A 191 13.25 -0.93 9.46
C ARG A 191 14.07 -1.90 8.61
N THR A 192 14.94 -2.69 9.23
CA THR A 192 15.74 -3.70 8.52
C THR A 192 14.85 -4.79 7.94
N LEU A 193 13.82 -5.22 8.67
CA LEU A 193 12.82 -6.17 8.16
C LEU A 193 12.01 -5.57 7.01
N LEU A 194 11.56 -4.32 7.15
CA LEU A 194 10.82 -3.63 6.09
C LEU A 194 11.66 -3.35 4.84
N ALA A 195 12.97 -3.15 4.99
CA ALA A 195 13.87 -2.93 3.86
C ALA A 195 13.86 -4.10 2.86
N THR A 196 13.57 -5.32 3.30
CA THR A 196 13.50 -6.51 2.42
C THR A 196 12.36 -6.46 1.40
N MET A 197 11.29 -5.73 1.71
CA MET A 197 10.12 -5.57 0.83
C MET A 197 10.02 -4.16 0.23
N ARG A 198 10.93 -3.27 0.62
CA ARG A 198 10.92 -1.88 0.18
C ARG A 198 11.24 -1.81 -1.31
N LEU A 199 10.48 -0.98 -2.00
CA LEU A 199 10.78 -0.62 -3.37
C LEU A 199 11.69 0.60 -3.40
N ASP A 200 12.98 0.32 -3.51
CA ASP A 200 13.97 1.32 -3.88
C ASP A 200 13.75 1.66 -5.35
N GLY A 201 13.56 2.95 -5.63
CA GLY A 201 13.00 3.44 -6.88
C GLY A 201 13.69 2.85 -8.11
N GLY A 202 13.00 1.92 -8.78
CA GLY A 202 13.26 1.63 -10.18
C GLY A 202 13.04 2.93 -10.95
N CYS A 203 14.04 3.32 -11.74
CA CYS A 203 14.06 4.54 -12.53
C CYS A 203 12.70 4.77 -13.21
N TYR A 204 12.10 5.94 -12.92
CA TYR A 204 10.96 6.49 -13.66
C TYR A 204 11.47 7.21 -14.90
#